data_AF-A0AAW5IDN7-F1
#
_entry.id   AF-A0AAW5IDN7-F1
#
_cell.length_a   1.000
_cell.length_b   1.000
_cell.length_c   1.000
_cell.angle_alpha   90.00
_cell.angle_beta   90.00
_cell.angle_gamma   90.00
#
_symmetry.space_group_name_H-M   'P 1'
#
loop_
_entity.id
_entity.type
_entity.pdbx_description
1 polymer ?
#
loop_
_entity_poly.entity_id
_entity_poly.type
_entity_poly.pdbx_seq_one_letter_code
_entity_poly.pdbx_strand_id
1 'polypeptide(L)'
;MEKESNTNCMYEAATMPSYFPCIKSSESHPLADWLYLKSVITSSPELRMMTETYRKRLAISKQFADQYKPEMPAITVSALMNGYGRQLADFLKPTYMLQLDFDHVKKEDMEQLIQLVRGDSHTMVEYITVSGRGFRVFCAYRPVDDDDISVLELFDAVLQKAMAYYTQLLGIAPDKQCVDITRCAGLAYDPDAYFRWDAEPFALGPKDLNPLYTKKAGSSQILVHNAQLQNSLRKFYIKC
;
A
#
# COMPACT_ATOMS: atom_id res chain seq x y z
N MET A 1 16.47 31.67 -35.15
CA MET A 1 17.21 31.00 -34.05
C MET A 1 16.22 30.74 -32.94
N GLU A 2 15.44 29.68 -33.10
CA GLU A 2 14.58 29.17 -32.04
C GLU A 2 15.45 28.40 -31.05
N LYS A 3 15.37 28.77 -29.77
CA LYS A 3 15.95 27.98 -28.69
C LYS A 3 14.98 26.84 -28.41
N GLU A 4 15.33 25.65 -28.87
CA GLU A 4 14.78 24.40 -28.35
C GLU A 4 15.09 24.36 -26.85
N SER A 5 14.06 24.56 -26.03
CA SER A 5 14.12 24.22 -24.60
C SER A 5 14.11 22.70 -24.52
N ASN A 6 15.27 22.16 -24.20
CA ASN A 6 15.55 20.76 -24.00
C ASN A 6 14.69 20.22 -22.84
N THR A 7 13.49 19.72 -23.13
CA THR A 7 12.59 19.06 -22.17
C THR A 7 13.10 17.65 -21.87
N ASN A 8 14.24 17.57 -21.18
CA ASN A 8 14.77 16.35 -20.60
C ASN A 8 14.65 16.44 -19.06
N CYS A 9 13.41 16.53 -18.57
CA CYS A 9 13.12 16.16 -17.18
C CYS A 9 12.78 14.67 -17.18
N MET A 10 13.71 13.91 -16.63
CA MET A 10 13.80 12.46 -16.65
C MET A 10 12.51 11.77 -16.23
N TYR A 11 11.94 10.94 -17.11
CA TYR A 11 11.09 9.84 -16.68
C TYR A 11 12.00 8.83 -15.98
N GLU A 12 12.24 9.01 -14.67
CA GLU A 12 12.79 7.90 -13.87
C GLU A 12 11.88 6.69 -14.06
N ALA A 13 12.47 5.53 -14.32
CA ALA A 13 11.72 4.28 -14.39
C ALA A 13 10.91 4.10 -13.10
N ALA A 14 9.65 3.70 -13.21
CA ALA A 14 8.77 3.50 -12.06
C ALA A 14 9.46 2.61 -11.01
N THR A 15 9.42 3.04 -9.74
CA THR A 15 10.03 2.28 -8.65
C THR A 15 9.23 1.00 -8.42
N MET A 16 9.89 -0.15 -8.55
CA MET A 16 9.26 -1.46 -8.31
C MET A 16 9.16 -1.77 -6.81
N PRO A 17 8.07 -2.39 -6.35
CA PRO A 17 7.93 -2.84 -4.96
C PRO A 17 8.93 -3.94 -4.61
N SER A 18 9.24 -4.11 -3.33
CA SER A 18 10.04 -5.27 -2.88
C SER A 18 9.22 -6.54 -2.82
N TYR A 19 9.75 -7.61 -3.40
CA TYR A 19 9.26 -8.98 -3.34
C TYR A 19 10.01 -9.77 -2.25
N PHE A 20 9.26 -10.56 -1.49
CA PHE A 20 9.74 -11.43 -0.43
C PHE A 20 9.42 -12.88 -0.78
N PRO A 21 10.39 -13.81 -0.70
CA PRO A 21 10.16 -15.22 -0.99
C PRO A 21 9.18 -15.87 -0.01
N CYS A 22 9.12 -15.36 1.23
CA CYS A 22 8.12 -15.76 2.22
C CYS A 22 7.82 -14.64 3.24
N ILE A 23 6.65 -14.65 3.87
CA ILE A 23 6.21 -13.68 4.87
C ILE A 23 7.11 -13.65 6.12
N LYS A 24 7.86 -14.69 6.45
CA LYS A 24 8.81 -14.65 7.58
C LYS A 24 10.20 -14.10 7.24
N SER A 25 10.55 -13.96 5.96
CA SER A 25 11.90 -13.55 5.53
C SER A 25 12.14 -12.05 5.64
N SER A 26 13.20 -11.57 6.27
CA SER A 26 13.58 -10.15 6.16
C SER A 26 14.23 -9.79 4.82
N GLU A 27 14.68 -10.80 4.06
CA GLU A 27 15.32 -10.59 2.77
C GLU A 27 14.29 -10.33 1.66
N SER A 28 14.56 -9.32 0.86
CA SER A 28 13.78 -8.98 -0.34
C SER A 28 14.65 -8.52 -1.49
N HIS A 29 14.07 -8.50 -2.68
CA HIS A 29 14.63 -7.87 -3.85
C HIS A 29 13.55 -7.05 -4.56
N PRO A 30 13.89 -6.05 -5.38
CA PRO A 30 12.93 -5.41 -6.25
C PRO A 30 12.20 -6.44 -7.09
N LEU A 31 10.89 -6.28 -7.26
CA LEU A 31 10.10 -7.02 -8.24
C LEU A 31 10.69 -6.76 -9.63
N ALA A 32 10.82 -7.80 -10.46
CA ALA A 32 11.39 -7.66 -11.81
C ALA A 32 10.56 -6.69 -12.66
N ASP A 33 9.25 -6.94 -12.75
CA ASP A 33 8.25 -6.04 -13.33
C ASP A 33 6.83 -6.54 -12.95
N TRP A 34 5.79 -5.80 -13.36
CA TRP A 34 4.40 -6.17 -13.11
C TRP A 34 3.92 -7.39 -13.91
N LEU A 35 4.53 -7.70 -15.06
CA LEU A 35 4.20 -8.90 -15.84
C LEU A 35 4.71 -10.17 -15.15
N TYR A 36 5.87 -10.08 -14.50
CA TYR A 36 6.39 -11.11 -13.62
C TYR A 36 5.42 -11.36 -12.47
N LEU A 37 4.96 -10.31 -11.77
CA LEU A 37 3.95 -10.48 -10.70
C LEU A 37 2.67 -11.14 -11.21
N LYS A 38 2.18 -10.73 -12.39
CA LYS A 38 1.05 -11.39 -13.04
C LYS A 38 1.33 -12.87 -13.25
N SER A 39 2.46 -13.23 -13.83
CA SER A 39 2.82 -14.64 -14.04
C SER A 39 2.92 -15.45 -12.75
N VAL A 40 3.41 -14.84 -11.67
CA VAL A 40 3.49 -15.46 -10.34
C VAL A 40 2.09 -15.77 -9.82
N ILE A 41 1.17 -14.79 -9.86
CA ILE A 41 -0.20 -14.95 -9.35
C ILE A 41 -1.02 -15.94 -10.21
N THR A 42 -0.95 -15.83 -11.55
CA THR A 42 -1.85 -16.59 -12.44
C THR A 42 -1.32 -17.96 -12.83
N SER A 43 0.00 -18.16 -12.79
CA SER A 43 0.63 -19.28 -13.50
C SER A 43 1.72 -20.04 -12.72
N SER A 44 2.20 -19.54 -11.57
CA SER A 44 3.25 -20.24 -10.81
C SER A 44 2.75 -21.57 -10.23
N PRO A 45 3.38 -22.71 -10.60
CA PRO A 45 3.09 -24.00 -9.98
C PRO A 45 3.38 -24.01 -8.47
N GLU A 46 4.43 -23.31 -8.05
CA GLU A 46 4.85 -23.21 -6.65
C GLU A 46 3.78 -22.46 -5.83
N LEU A 47 3.38 -21.26 -6.26
CA LEU A 47 2.36 -20.49 -5.56
C LEU A 47 1.01 -21.21 -5.55
N ARG A 48 0.68 -21.93 -6.63
CA ARG A 48 -0.49 -22.82 -6.69
C ARG A 48 -0.44 -23.88 -5.60
N MET A 49 0.64 -24.64 -5.53
CA MET A 49 0.82 -25.68 -4.51
C MET A 49 0.71 -25.11 -3.10
N MET A 50 1.33 -23.96 -2.84
CA MET A 50 1.28 -23.29 -1.54
C MET A 50 -0.15 -22.83 -1.18
N THR A 51 -0.86 -22.23 -2.13
CA THR A 51 -2.24 -21.76 -1.95
C THR A 51 -3.19 -22.94 -1.68
N GLU A 52 -3.11 -24.01 -2.48
CA GLU A 52 -3.89 -25.22 -2.27
C GLU A 52 -3.55 -25.90 -0.94
N THR A 53 -2.28 -25.89 -0.53
CA THR A 53 -1.84 -26.42 0.77
C THR A 53 -2.44 -25.63 1.93
N TYR A 54 -2.40 -24.29 1.87
CA TYR A 54 -3.04 -23.44 2.87
C TYR A 54 -4.54 -23.75 2.97
N ARG A 55 -5.24 -23.86 1.82
CA ARG A 55 -6.68 -24.17 1.77
C ARG A 55 -7.02 -25.56 2.34
N LYS A 56 -6.20 -26.58 2.05
CA LYS A 56 -6.33 -27.92 2.67
C LYS A 56 -6.18 -27.86 4.19
N ARG A 57 -5.22 -27.09 4.70
CA ARG A 57 -5.05 -26.87 6.14
C ARG A 57 -6.20 -26.08 6.75
N LEU A 58 -6.73 -25.08 6.03
CA LEU A 58 -7.85 -24.25 6.47
C LEU A 58 -9.14 -25.05 6.63
N ALA A 59 -9.36 -26.05 5.78
CA ALA A 59 -10.48 -26.98 5.91
C ALA A 59 -10.43 -27.81 7.21
N ILE A 60 -9.24 -27.99 7.81
CA ILE A 60 -9.07 -28.63 9.12
C ILE A 60 -9.27 -27.59 10.24
N SER A 61 -8.51 -26.50 10.22
CA SER A 61 -8.70 -25.37 11.13
C SER A 61 -7.95 -24.12 10.67
N LYS A 62 -8.45 -22.94 11.09
CA LYS A 62 -7.74 -21.67 10.88
C LYS A 62 -6.34 -21.68 11.50
N GLN A 63 -6.21 -22.20 12.73
CA GLN A 63 -4.93 -22.26 13.43
C GLN A 63 -3.88 -23.07 12.65
N PHE A 64 -4.27 -24.21 12.07
CA PHE A 64 -3.35 -25.04 11.30
C PHE A 64 -2.95 -24.41 9.96
N ALA A 65 -3.88 -23.69 9.32
CA ALA A 65 -3.56 -22.90 8.13
C ALA A 65 -2.61 -21.75 8.43
N ASP A 66 -2.85 -21.03 9.52
CA ASP A 66 -2.06 -19.86 9.91
C ASP A 66 -0.62 -20.21 10.30
N GLN A 67 -0.33 -21.46 10.71
CA GLN A 67 1.04 -21.95 10.86
C GLN A 67 1.80 -22.02 9.53
N TYR A 68 1.10 -22.16 8.40
CA TYR A 68 1.70 -22.21 7.06
C TYR A 68 1.78 -20.84 6.39
N LYS A 69 0.92 -19.89 6.78
CA LYS A 69 0.87 -18.54 6.21
C LYS A 69 2.25 -17.84 6.15
N PRO A 70 3.15 -17.95 7.15
CA PRO A 70 4.47 -17.33 7.11
C PRO A 70 5.38 -17.80 5.96
N GLU A 71 5.10 -18.97 5.37
CA GLU A 71 5.83 -19.49 4.21
C GLU A 71 5.42 -18.82 2.90
N MET A 72 4.21 -18.25 2.82
CA MET A 72 3.68 -17.67 1.57
C MET A 72 4.54 -16.48 1.10
N PRO A 73 4.79 -16.31 -0.21
CA PRO A 73 5.49 -15.14 -0.73
C PRO A 73 4.68 -13.87 -0.50
N ALA A 74 5.37 -12.72 -0.50
CA ALA A 74 4.73 -11.45 -0.23
C ALA A 74 5.40 -10.29 -0.97
N ILE A 75 4.73 -9.14 -0.99
CA ILE A 75 5.17 -7.93 -1.68
C ILE A 75 4.85 -6.69 -0.84
N THR A 76 5.76 -5.71 -0.75
CA THR A 76 5.47 -4.39 -0.19
C THR A 76 4.99 -3.47 -1.29
N VAL A 77 3.69 -3.51 -1.58
CA VAL A 77 3.10 -2.83 -2.75
C VAL A 77 3.50 -1.36 -2.81
N SER A 78 3.50 -0.67 -1.67
CA SER A 78 3.72 0.77 -1.56
C SER A 78 5.18 1.20 -1.44
N ALA A 79 6.12 0.25 -1.26
CA ALA A 79 7.50 0.56 -0.90
C ALA A 79 8.53 -0.35 -1.57
N LEU A 80 9.62 0.27 -2.01
CA LEU A 80 10.89 -0.40 -2.22
C LEU A 80 11.68 -0.41 -0.91
N MET A 81 12.12 -1.60 -0.49
CA MET A 81 12.91 -1.83 0.73
C MET A 81 14.40 -2.03 0.39
N ASN A 82 15.27 -1.90 1.40
CA ASN A 82 16.72 -2.04 1.26
C ASN A 82 17.23 -3.48 1.03
N GLY A 83 16.34 -4.47 1.08
CA GLY A 83 16.66 -5.89 0.88
C GLY A 83 16.98 -6.67 2.15
N TYR A 84 17.10 -6.03 3.32
CA TYR A 84 17.52 -6.65 4.58
C TYR A 84 16.50 -6.52 5.72
N GLY A 85 15.37 -5.86 5.48
CA GLY A 85 14.33 -5.68 6.49
C GLY A 85 12.99 -5.24 5.92
N ARG A 86 12.09 -4.89 6.84
CA ARG A 86 10.66 -4.67 6.60
C ARG A 86 10.08 -3.50 7.40
N GLN A 87 10.94 -2.81 8.16
CA GLN A 87 10.52 -1.70 8.99
C GLN A 87 10.67 -0.41 8.19
N LEU A 88 10.09 0.68 8.70
CA LEU A 88 10.26 2.00 8.09
C LEU A 88 11.74 2.42 7.97
N ALA A 89 12.62 1.93 8.84
CA ALA A 89 14.07 2.16 8.73
C ALA A 89 14.71 1.50 7.48
N ASP A 90 14.04 0.51 6.90
CA ASP A 90 14.47 -0.22 5.71
C ASP A 90 13.85 0.33 4.42
N PHE A 91 12.96 1.32 4.53
CA PHE A 91 12.31 1.97 3.40
C PHE A 91 13.30 2.77 2.56
N LEU A 92 13.31 2.56 1.25
CA LEU A 92 14.13 3.32 0.31
C LEU A 92 13.33 4.37 -0.46
N LYS A 93 12.25 3.94 -1.12
CA LYS A 93 11.47 4.79 -2.02
C LYS A 93 10.00 4.36 -2.05
N PRO A 94 9.04 5.30 -2.21
CA PRO A 94 7.66 4.94 -2.49
C PRO A 94 7.53 4.42 -3.92
N THR A 95 6.61 3.48 -4.12
CA THR A 95 6.25 2.98 -5.46
C THR A 95 5.11 3.78 -6.09
N TYR A 96 4.43 4.61 -5.29
CA TYR A 96 3.17 5.28 -5.63
C TYR A 96 2.02 4.32 -5.95
N MET A 97 2.05 3.15 -5.30
CA MET A 97 0.99 2.15 -5.30
C MET A 97 0.48 1.92 -3.88
N LEU A 98 -0.74 1.44 -3.73
CA LEU A 98 -1.31 1.02 -2.45
C LEU A 98 -2.07 -0.29 -2.60
N GLN A 99 -2.32 -0.95 -1.47
CA GLN A 99 -3.14 -2.15 -1.40
C GLN A 99 -4.33 -1.97 -0.47
N LEU A 100 -5.44 -2.64 -0.80
CA LEU A 100 -6.62 -2.77 0.04
C LEU A 100 -7.00 -4.24 0.17
N ASP A 101 -7.12 -4.71 1.40
CA ASP A 101 -7.43 -6.11 1.72
C ASP A 101 -8.90 -6.23 2.14
N PHE A 102 -9.70 -6.99 1.41
CA PHE A 102 -11.09 -7.28 1.74
C PHE A 102 -11.19 -8.73 2.20
N ASP A 103 -11.12 -8.95 3.51
CA ASP A 103 -11.23 -10.29 4.12
C ASP A 103 -12.66 -10.54 4.65
N HIS A 104 -12.98 -11.83 4.87
CA HIS A 104 -14.25 -12.27 5.45
C HIS A 104 -15.49 -11.93 4.62
N VAL A 105 -15.33 -11.81 3.31
CA VAL A 105 -16.42 -11.58 2.37
C VAL A 105 -17.31 -12.83 2.33
N LYS A 106 -18.63 -12.63 2.38
CA LYS A 106 -19.58 -13.74 2.27
C LYS A 106 -19.50 -14.35 0.88
N LYS A 107 -19.62 -15.67 0.80
CA LYS A 107 -19.50 -16.39 -0.48
C LYS A 107 -20.53 -15.91 -1.52
N GLU A 108 -21.75 -15.58 -1.09
CA GLU A 108 -22.81 -15.05 -1.95
C GLU A 108 -22.51 -13.67 -2.54
N ASP A 109 -21.71 -12.84 -1.85
CA ASP A 109 -21.40 -11.47 -2.27
C ASP A 109 -20.13 -11.40 -3.15
N MET A 110 -19.24 -12.40 -3.07
CA MET A 110 -17.92 -12.40 -3.71
C MET A 110 -17.97 -12.07 -5.21
N GLU A 111 -18.85 -12.73 -5.96
CA GLU A 111 -18.92 -12.56 -7.41
C GLU A 111 -19.31 -11.13 -7.80
N GLN A 112 -20.35 -10.58 -7.17
CA GLN A 112 -20.81 -9.21 -7.41
C GLN A 112 -19.73 -8.18 -7.05
N LEU A 113 -19.08 -8.35 -5.90
CA LEU A 113 -18.04 -7.42 -5.43
C LEU A 113 -16.82 -7.43 -6.38
N ILE A 114 -16.39 -8.59 -6.85
CA ILE A 114 -15.31 -8.71 -7.83
C ILE A 114 -15.70 -8.03 -9.15
N GLN A 115 -16.94 -8.18 -9.62
CA GLN A 115 -17.41 -7.49 -10.82
C GLN A 115 -17.34 -5.97 -10.67
N LEU A 116 -17.75 -5.42 -9.52
CA LEU A 116 -17.65 -3.99 -9.24
C LEU A 116 -16.19 -3.51 -9.23
N VAL A 117 -15.31 -4.25 -8.55
CA VAL A 117 -13.87 -3.93 -8.48
C VAL A 117 -13.22 -3.97 -9.87
N ARG A 118 -13.47 -5.01 -10.66
CA ARG A 118 -12.92 -5.14 -12.02
C ARG A 118 -13.49 -4.08 -12.98
N GLY A 119 -14.68 -3.58 -12.71
CA GLY A 119 -15.31 -2.49 -13.46
C GLY A 119 -14.72 -1.11 -13.15
N ASP A 120 -14.14 -0.92 -11.96
CA ASP A 120 -13.63 0.37 -11.50
C ASP A 120 -12.35 0.81 -12.25
N SER A 121 -12.21 2.12 -12.52
CA SER A 121 -11.04 2.66 -13.23
C SER A 121 -9.74 2.63 -12.43
N HIS A 122 -9.81 2.67 -11.09
CA HIS A 122 -8.66 2.75 -10.22
C HIS A 122 -8.08 1.37 -9.84
N THR A 123 -8.81 0.29 -10.10
CA THR A 123 -8.33 -1.08 -9.85
C THR A 123 -7.27 -1.45 -10.90
N MET A 124 -6.02 -1.53 -10.46
CA MET A 124 -4.92 -2.03 -11.29
C MET A 124 -4.79 -3.56 -11.19
N VAL A 125 -4.89 -4.11 -9.99
CA VAL A 125 -4.79 -5.55 -9.75
C VAL A 125 -5.91 -5.98 -8.82
N GLU A 126 -6.56 -7.11 -9.12
CA GLU A 126 -7.43 -7.82 -8.19
C GLU A 126 -7.09 -9.31 -8.21
N TYR A 127 -7.00 -9.91 -7.02
CA TYR A 127 -6.90 -11.37 -6.88
C TYR A 127 -7.51 -11.87 -5.58
N ILE A 128 -7.97 -13.11 -5.60
CA ILE A 128 -8.51 -13.83 -4.45
C ILE A 128 -7.40 -14.14 -3.43
N THR A 129 -7.62 -13.81 -2.16
CA THR A 129 -6.63 -14.09 -1.11
C THR A 129 -6.45 -15.59 -0.87
N VAL A 130 -5.34 -15.96 -0.21
CA VAL A 130 -4.97 -17.37 0.01
C VAL A 130 -6.09 -18.20 0.66
N SER A 131 -6.91 -17.57 1.50
CA SER A 131 -8.03 -18.22 2.18
C SER A 131 -9.21 -18.56 1.27
N GLY A 132 -9.34 -17.90 0.11
CA GLY A 132 -10.51 -17.98 -0.76
C GLY A 132 -11.75 -17.24 -0.24
N ARG A 133 -11.62 -16.46 0.85
CA ARG A 133 -12.74 -15.77 1.53
C ARG A 133 -12.60 -14.25 1.50
N GLY A 134 -11.91 -13.75 0.50
CA GLY A 134 -11.58 -12.35 0.35
C GLY A 134 -10.80 -12.12 -0.93
N PHE A 135 -10.61 -10.85 -1.27
CA PHE A 135 -9.82 -10.40 -2.41
C PHE A 135 -8.95 -9.21 -2.02
N ARG A 136 -7.91 -8.96 -2.80
CA ARG A 136 -7.01 -7.83 -2.61
C ARG A 136 -7.01 -6.96 -3.85
N VAL A 137 -7.02 -5.64 -3.64
CA VAL A 137 -6.97 -4.64 -4.71
C VAL A 137 -5.66 -3.87 -4.62
N PHE A 138 -4.95 -3.70 -5.75
CA PHE A 138 -3.87 -2.72 -5.88
C PHE A 138 -4.32 -1.53 -6.72
N CYS A 139 -3.96 -0.33 -6.27
CA CYS A 139 -4.27 0.93 -6.95
C CYS A 139 -3.01 1.79 -7.06
N ALA A 140 -2.92 2.60 -8.11
CA ALA A 140 -1.91 3.63 -8.23
C ALA A 140 -2.38 4.94 -7.59
N TYR A 141 -1.44 5.82 -7.23
CA TYR A 141 -1.73 7.19 -6.86
C TYR A 141 -0.69 8.17 -7.41
N ARG A 142 -1.06 9.45 -7.51
CA ARG A 142 -0.16 10.48 -8.01
C ARG A 142 0.72 11.04 -6.87
N PRO A 143 2.02 11.28 -7.12
CA PRO A 143 2.82 12.09 -6.22
C PRO A 143 2.24 13.51 -6.09
N VAL A 144 2.57 14.17 -5.00
CA VAL A 144 2.32 15.61 -4.80
C VAL A 144 3.68 16.30 -4.76
N ASP A 145 3.84 17.33 -5.58
CA ASP A 145 5.03 18.17 -5.64
C ASP A 145 4.90 19.28 -4.59
N ASP A 146 5.08 18.90 -3.32
CA ASP A 146 5.02 19.80 -2.17
C ASP A 146 5.98 19.30 -1.07
N ASP A 147 7.05 20.05 -0.86
CA ASP A 147 8.07 19.76 0.17
C ASP A 147 7.49 19.79 1.60
N ASP A 148 6.35 20.45 1.79
CA ASP A 148 5.60 20.44 3.04
C ASP A 148 4.71 19.20 3.19
N ILE A 149 4.82 18.17 2.35
CA ILE A 149 4.11 16.90 2.54
C ILE A 149 5.11 15.75 2.52
N SER A 150 5.27 15.09 3.66
CA SER A 150 6.10 13.88 3.69
C SER A 150 5.44 12.74 2.93
N VAL A 151 6.24 11.80 2.41
CA VAL A 151 5.76 10.59 1.73
C VAL A 151 4.76 9.80 2.59
N LEU A 152 4.95 9.78 3.91
CA LEU A 152 4.06 9.09 4.85
C LEU A 152 2.72 9.80 5.01
N GLU A 153 2.71 11.13 5.08
CA GLU A 153 1.48 11.93 5.12
C GLU A 153 0.70 11.79 3.81
N LEU A 154 1.39 11.82 2.68
CA LEU A 154 0.79 11.58 1.36
C LEU A 154 0.19 10.17 1.29
N PHE A 155 0.93 9.14 1.71
CA PHE A 155 0.46 7.76 1.71
C PHE A 155 -0.77 7.56 2.59
N ASP A 156 -0.75 8.08 3.81
CA ASP A 156 -1.91 7.99 4.72
C ASP A 156 -3.14 8.67 4.10
N ALA A 157 -3.00 9.91 3.61
CA ALA A 157 -4.11 10.65 3.02
C ALA A 157 -4.72 9.91 1.80
N VAL A 158 -3.89 9.36 0.91
CA VAL A 158 -4.41 8.62 -0.25
C VAL A 158 -4.98 7.26 0.12
N LEU A 159 -4.41 6.59 1.13
CA LEU A 159 -4.97 5.35 1.64
C LEU A 159 -6.36 5.59 2.23
N GLN A 160 -6.54 6.62 3.07
CA GLN A 160 -7.85 6.96 3.62
C GLN A 160 -8.86 7.28 2.51
N LYS A 161 -8.44 8.02 1.48
CA LYS A 161 -9.26 8.31 0.31
C LYS A 161 -9.69 7.05 -0.43
N ALA A 162 -8.75 6.14 -0.72
CA ALA A 162 -9.02 4.89 -1.41
C ALA A 162 -9.92 3.96 -0.57
N MET A 163 -9.66 3.84 0.73
CA MET A 163 -10.51 3.08 1.65
C MET A 163 -11.94 3.60 1.67
N ALA A 164 -12.14 4.91 1.77
CA ALA A 164 -13.47 5.52 1.75
C ALA A 164 -14.18 5.29 0.40
N TYR A 165 -13.46 5.49 -0.70
CA TYR A 165 -13.95 5.26 -2.06
C TYR A 165 -14.45 3.83 -2.25
N TYR A 166 -13.61 2.83 -1.98
CA TYR A 166 -14.01 1.43 -2.15
C TYR A 166 -15.05 0.99 -1.13
N THR A 167 -15.05 1.55 0.09
CA THR A 167 -16.14 1.29 1.05
C THR A 167 -17.48 1.76 0.49
N GLN A 168 -17.52 2.92 -0.15
CA GLN A 168 -18.73 3.43 -0.81
C GLN A 168 -19.13 2.56 -2.01
N LEU A 169 -18.15 2.13 -2.83
CA LEU A 169 -18.40 1.29 -4.00
C LEU A 169 -18.95 -0.09 -3.63
N LEU A 170 -18.39 -0.71 -2.58
CA LEU A 170 -18.59 -2.12 -2.25
C LEU A 170 -19.57 -2.34 -1.10
N GLY A 171 -19.88 -1.31 -0.31
CA GLY A 171 -20.69 -1.44 0.90
C GLY A 171 -19.99 -2.19 2.05
N ILE A 172 -18.72 -2.55 1.89
CA ILE A 172 -17.87 -3.21 2.89
C ILE A 172 -16.53 -2.46 3.02
N ALA A 173 -15.99 -2.40 4.22
CA ALA A 173 -14.71 -1.75 4.48
C ALA A 173 -13.53 -2.73 4.34
N PRO A 174 -12.38 -2.28 3.79
CA PRO A 174 -11.16 -3.08 3.81
C PRO A 174 -10.56 -3.17 5.24
N ASP A 175 -9.66 -4.13 5.45
CA ASP A 175 -8.94 -4.30 6.71
C ASP A 175 -8.07 -3.06 7.02
N LYS A 176 -8.29 -2.51 8.22
CA LYS A 176 -7.61 -1.32 8.75
C LYS A 176 -6.13 -1.56 9.06
N GLN A 177 -5.64 -2.80 8.97
CA GLN A 177 -4.22 -3.12 9.13
C GLN A 177 -3.34 -2.71 7.95
N CYS A 178 -3.91 -2.16 6.87
CA CYS A 178 -3.17 -1.71 5.67
C CYS A 178 -2.57 -0.30 5.79
N VAL A 179 -2.50 0.30 7.00
CA VAL A 179 -2.08 1.70 7.23
C VAL A 179 -0.58 1.96 7.12
N ASP A 180 0.24 0.91 7.14
CA ASP A 180 1.70 1.04 7.07
C ASP A 180 2.18 0.98 5.62
N ILE A 181 3.00 1.95 5.19
CA ILE A 181 3.60 1.97 3.84
C ILE A 181 4.50 0.76 3.59
N THR A 182 5.06 0.15 4.64
CA THR A 182 5.89 -1.07 4.51
C THR A 182 5.06 -2.35 4.69
N ARG A 183 3.73 -2.27 4.70
CA ARG A 183 2.86 -3.45 4.83
C ARG A 183 3.05 -4.39 3.65
N CYS A 184 3.25 -5.67 3.97
CA CYS A 184 3.28 -6.73 2.96
C CYS A 184 1.87 -7.23 2.61
N ALA A 185 1.59 -7.39 1.31
CA ALA A 185 0.53 -8.25 0.79
C ALA A 185 1.07 -9.68 0.60
N GLY A 186 0.44 -10.66 1.24
CA GLY A 186 0.73 -12.07 0.96
C GLY A 186 0.13 -12.50 -0.36
N LEU A 187 0.93 -13.00 -1.29
CA LEU A 187 0.47 -13.44 -2.61
C LEU A 187 -0.27 -14.78 -2.52
N ALA A 188 -1.19 -15.00 -3.45
CA ALA A 188 -1.94 -16.23 -3.59
C ALA A 188 -2.11 -16.56 -5.07
N TYR A 189 -2.26 -17.85 -5.37
CA TYR A 189 -2.53 -18.31 -6.72
C TYR A 189 -3.98 -18.05 -7.07
N ASP A 190 -4.18 -17.34 -8.16
CA ASP A 190 -5.47 -17.01 -8.73
C ASP A 190 -5.34 -16.95 -10.26
N PRO A 191 -5.80 -17.99 -10.98
CA PRO A 191 -5.71 -18.02 -12.44
C PRO A 191 -6.60 -16.97 -13.11
N ASP A 192 -7.61 -16.47 -12.40
CA ASP A 192 -8.58 -15.49 -12.89
C ASP A 192 -8.26 -14.08 -12.39
N ALA A 193 -7.08 -13.86 -11.81
CA ALA A 193 -6.64 -12.56 -11.31
C ALA A 193 -6.70 -11.49 -12.41
N TYR A 194 -7.21 -10.32 -12.04
CA TYR A 194 -7.42 -9.20 -12.93
C TYR A 194 -6.24 -8.25 -12.93
N PHE A 195 -5.87 -7.75 -14.11
CA PHE A 195 -4.82 -6.76 -14.30
C PHE A 195 -5.24 -5.72 -15.35
N ARG A 196 -5.15 -4.43 -14.98
CA ARG A 196 -5.39 -3.26 -15.84
C ARG A 196 -4.19 -2.33 -15.79
N TRP A 197 -3.42 -2.25 -16.87
CA TRP A 197 -2.16 -1.50 -16.90
C TRP A 197 -2.33 0.01 -17.09
N ASP A 198 -3.50 0.43 -17.55
CA ASP A 198 -3.93 1.82 -17.75
C ASP A 198 -4.89 2.29 -16.65
N ALA A 199 -4.85 1.66 -15.47
CA ALA A 199 -5.67 2.06 -14.33
C ALA A 199 -5.44 3.52 -13.95
N GLU A 200 -6.53 4.21 -13.61
CA GLU A 200 -6.51 5.62 -13.22
C GLU A 200 -5.92 5.77 -11.82
N PRO A 201 -4.84 6.57 -11.64
CA PRO A 201 -4.27 6.76 -10.32
C PRO A 201 -5.16 7.70 -9.48
N PHE A 202 -5.31 7.39 -8.19
CA PHE A 202 -5.90 8.33 -7.24
C PHE A 202 -5.07 9.61 -7.18
N ALA A 203 -5.74 10.77 -7.23
CA ALA A 203 -5.12 12.07 -7.03
C ALA A 203 -5.74 12.74 -5.81
N LEU A 204 -4.92 13.35 -4.96
CA LEU A 204 -5.40 14.17 -3.86
C LEU A 204 -5.81 15.55 -4.36
N GLY A 205 -6.99 16.01 -3.93
CA GLY A 205 -7.47 17.36 -4.19
C GLY A 205 -7.35 18.24 -2.95
N PRO A 206 -7.72 19.54 -3.05
CA PRO A 206 -7.62 20.47 -1.92
C PRO A 206 -8.32 19.99 -0.64
N LYS A 207 -9.45 19.29 -0.76
CA LYS A 207 -10.18 18.73 0.39
C LYS A 207 -9.38 17.67 1.15
N ASP A 208 -8.55 16.92 0.44
CA ASP A 208 -7.71 15.86 1.02
C ASP A 208 -6.42 16.44 1.63
N LEU A 209 -5.88 17.52 1.05
CA LEU A 209 -4.62 18.15 1.45
C LEU A 209 -4.77 19.18 2.58
N ASN A 210 -5.88 19.93 2.62
CA ASN A 210 -6.14 20.97 3.63
C ASN A 210 -5.98 20.50 5.09
N PRO A 211 -6.42 19.29 5.48
CA PRO A 211 -6.18 18.77 6.82
C PRO A 211 -4.69 18.64 7.19
N LEU A 212 -3.82 18.29 6.22
CA LEU A 212 -2.38 18.14 6.43
C LEU A 212 -1.74 19.50 6.77
N TYR A 213 -2.09 20.55 6.02
CA TYR A 213 -1.60 21.91 6.29
C TYR A 213 -2.10 22.46 7.64
N THR A 214 -3.36 22.18 7.98
CA THR A 214 -3.96 22.65 9.25
C THR A 214 -3.30 22.00 10.46
N LYS A 215 -2.98 20.69 10.37
CA LYS A 215 -2.24 19.95 11.41
C LYS A 215 -0.85 20.55 11.64
N LYS A 216 -0.16 20.95 10.57
CA LYS A 216 1.14 21.60 10.64
C LYS A 216 1.05 22.99 11.27
N ALA A 217 0.09 23.82 10.86
CA ALA A 217 -0.12 25.15 11.44
C ALA A 217 -0.35 25.07 12.97
N GLY A 218 -1.16 24.13 13.44
CA GLY A 218 -1.37 23.89 14.87
C GLY A 218 -0.11 23.41 15.60
N SER A 219 0.66 22.51 15.01
CA SER A 219 1.90 21.98 15.58
C SER A 219 2.97 23.08 15.71
N SER A 220 3.12 23.92 14.70
CA SER A 220 4.04 25.07 14.71
C SER A 220 3.65 26.10 15.77
N GLN A 221 2.36 26.38 15.96
CA GLN A 221 1.90 27.28 17.03
C GLN A 221 2.23 26.74 18.43
N ILE A 222 2.07 25.43 18.66
CA ILE A 222 2.42 24.78 19.93
C ILE A 222 3.93 24.86 20.20
N LEU A 223 4.76 24.61 19.19
CA LEU A 223 6.22 24.71 19.32
C LEU A 223 6.68 26.13 19.66
N VAL A 224 6.10 27.15 19.01
CA VAL A 224 6.38 28.56 19.30
C VAL A 224 5.97 28.90 20.73
N HIS A 225 4.78 28.48 21.17
CA HIS A 225 4.31 28.70 22.53
C HIS A 225 5.23 28.04 23.58
N ASN A 226 5.64 26.79 23.36
CA ASN A 226 6.55 26.08 24.26
C ASN A 226 7.93 26.75 24.33
N ALA A 227 8.46 27.23 23.21
CA ALA A 227 9.72 27.98 23.18
C ALA A 227 9.63 29.32 23.95
N GLN A 228 8.50 30.01 23.86
CA GLN A 228 8.24 31.24 24.62
C GLN A 228 8.17 30.98 26.13
N LEU A 229 7.53 29.88 26.56
CA LEU A 229 7.50 29.45 27.97
C LEU A 229 8.90 29.12 28.49
N GLN A 230 9.69 28.34 27.74
CA GLN A 230 11.07 28.00 28.10
C GLN A 230 11.96 29.24 28.23
N ASN A 231 11.84 30.21 27.31
CA ASN A 231 12.57 31.47 27.39
C ASN A 231 12.15 32.34 28.58
N SER A 232 10.86 32.32 28.94
CA SER A 232 10.35 33.03 30.11
C SER A 232 10.86 32.41 31.43
N LEU A 233 10.88 31.08 31.52
CA LEU A 233 11.45 30.34 32.66
C LEU A 233 12.95 30.61 32.83
N ARG A 234 13.73 30.61 31.74
CA ARG A 234 15.17 30.95 31.77
C ARG A 234 15.42 32.38 32.27
N LYS A 235 14.61 33.35 31.84
CA LYS A 235 14.70 34.74 32.32
C LYS A 235 14.38 34.89 33.81
N PHE A 236 13.48 34.05 34.33
CA PHE A 236 13.15 34.04 35.76
C PHE A 236 14.31 33.49 36.61
N TYR A 237 14.96 32.41 36.15
CA TYR A 237 16.09 31.78 36.86
C TYR A 237 17.40 32.59 36.81
N ILE A 238 17.57 33.53 35.87
CA ILE A 238 18.76 34.40 35.79
C ILE A 238 18.62 35.66 36.67
N LYS A 239 17.41 35.94 37.19
CA LYS A 239 17.12 37.10 38.04
C LYS A 239 17.06 36.79 39.54
N CYS A 240 17.26 35.54 39.95
CA CYS A 240 17.44 35.11 41.33
C CYS A 240 18.92 34.80 41.59
#